data_AF-A0A2E4RM51-F1
#
_entry.id   AF-A0A2E4RM51-F1
#
_cell.length_a   1.000
_cell.length_b   1.000
_cell.length_c   1.000
_cell.angle_alpha   90.00
_cell.angle_beta   90.00
_cell.angle_gamma   90.00
#
_symmetry.space_group_name_H-M   'P 1'
#
loop_
_entity.id
_entity.type
_entity.pdbx_description
1 polymer ?
#
loop_
_entity_poly.entity_id
_entity_poly.type
_entity_poly.pdbx_seq_one_letter_code
_entity_poly.pdbx_strand_id
1 'polypeptide(L)'
;MLRCHCRLATLLKKSICSRPPSTVTGSLKRVSEQLDRGAVERVAKLARLELSDAELDEATTRLAGMMAHFADIDALELNDVEPMTQPYELVNVLRDDVPLETLDHDEVLAAAPDATDGRFGVPPILGLEL
;
A
#
# COMPACT_ATOMS: atom_id res chain seq x y z
N MET A 1 -38.54 -26.43 -3.11
CA MET A 1 -38.85 -25.91 -1.77
C MET A 1 -38.17 -26.77 -0.71
N LEU A 2 -36.92 -26.46 -0.33
CA LEU A 2 -36.31 -27.06 0.86
C LEU A 2 -35.51 -25.97 1.57
N ARG A 3 -36.07 -25.49 2.69
CA ARG A 3 -35.55 -24.39 3.52
C ARG A 3 -34.38 -24.91 4.35
N CYS A 4 -33.14 -24.70 3.92
CA CYS A 4 -31.99 -24.97 4.77
C CYS A 4 -31.73 -23.76 5.69
N HIS A 5 -32.23 -23.87 6.93
CA HIS A 5 -32.02 -22.91 8.00
C HIS A 5 -30.59 -22.99 8.52
N CYS A 6 -29.68 -22.16 8.02
CA CYS A 6 -28.37 -21.98 8.63
C CYS A 6 -28.46 -20.97 9.78
N ARG A 7 -29.13 -21.36 10.87
CA ARG A 7 -29.05 -20.67 12.18
C ARG A 7 -27.80 -21.15 12.90
N LEU A 8 -26.61 -20.65 12.55
CA LEU A 8 -25.43 -20.78 13.44
C LEU A 8 -24.25 -19.84 13.12
N ALA A 9 -24.47 -18.70 12.48
CA ALA A 9 -23.40 -17.75 12.13
C ALA A 9 -23.16 -16.65 13.20
N THR A 10 -23.59 -16.86 14.45
CA THR A 10 -23.55 -15.79 15.49
C THR A 10 -22.49 -15.99 16.57
N LEU A 11 -21.68 -17.06 16.54
CA LEU A 11 -20.86 -17.44 17.71
C LEU A 11 -19.34 -17.53 17.51
N LEU A 12 -18.80 -17.26 16.32
CA LEU A 12 -17.34 -17.29 16.08
C LEU A 12 -16.69 -15.92 15.82
N LYS A 13 -17.44 -14.81 15.92
CA LYS A 13 -16.95 -13.45 15.63
C LYS A 13 -16.10 -12.79 16.74
N LYS A 14 -15.91 -13.43 17.90
CA LYS A 14 -15.26 -12.79 19.06
C LYS A 14 -13.77 -13.08 19.28
N SER A 15 -13.17 -14.03 18.53
CA SER A 15 -11.85 -14.56 18.90
C SER A 15 -10.70 -14.26 17.93
N ILE A 16 -10.96 -13.76 16.72
CA ILE A 16 -9.93 -13.78 15.65
C ILE A 16 -9.30 -12.41 15.38
N CYS A 17 -9.96 -11.31 15.74
CA CYS A 17 -9.44 -9.96 15.49
C CYS A 17 -9.53 -9.06 16.74
N SER A 18 -8.77 -9.38 17.78
CA SER A 18 -8.35 -8.39 18.77
C SER A 18 -6.87 -8.11 18.58
N ARG A 19 -6.48 -7.60 17.40
CA ARG A 19 -5.23 -6.85 17.34
C ARG A 19 -5.51 -5.55 18.11
N PRO A 20 -4.82 -5.28 19.22
CA PRO A 20 -4.87 -3.94 19.82
C PRO A 20 -4.46 -2.93 18.73
N PRO A 21 -4.91 -1.67 18.80
CA PRO A 21 -4.42 -0.65 17.90
C PRO A 21 -2.90 -0.72 17.95
N SER A 22 -2.26 -0.91 16.79
CA SER A 22 -0.82 -0.91 16.71
C SER A 22 -0.38 0.46 17.23
N THR A 23 0.05 0.53 18.49
CA THR A 23 0.86 1.62 18.98
C THR A 23 2.10 1.56 18.12
N VAL A 24 2.10 2.36 17.05
CA VAL A 24 3.30 2.66 16.28
C VAL A 24 4.17 3.46 17.24
N THR A 25 4.87 2.75 18.13
CA THR A 25 5.97 3.29 18.93
C THR A 25 7.18 3.43 18.00
N GLY A 26 6.97 4.12 16.88
CA GLY A 26 8.03 4.67 16.07
C GLY A 26 8.27 6.05 16.62
N SER A 27 9.45 6.30 17.17
CA SER A 27 9.99 7.64 17.28
C SER A 27 9.95 8.24 15.87
N LEU A 28 8.91 9.03 15.56
CA LEU A 28 8.83 9.74 14.31
C LEU A 28 9.94 10.79 14.39
N LYS A 29 11.09 10.45 13.81
CA LYS A 29 12.07 11.45 13.40
C LYS A 29 11.29 12.55 12.70
N ARG A 30 11.40 13.78 13.22
CA ARG A 30 10.73 14.97 12.70
C ARG A 30 10.76 14.95 11.17
N VAL A 31 9.63 15.28 10.54
CA VAL A 31 9.44 15.22 9.08
C VAL A 31 10.52 16.03 8.35
N SER A 32 11.08 17.03 9.03
CA SER A 32 12.02 18.03 8.51
C SER A 32 13.51 17.62 8.43
N GLU A 33 13.90 16.35 8.59
CA GLU A 33 15.31 15.97 8.33
C GLU A 33 15.67 16.29 6.87
N GLN A 34 16.78 17.01 6.65
CA GLN A 34 17.19 17.48 5.33
C GLN A 34 17.38 16.30 4.36
N LEU A 35 16.73 16.40 3.20
CA LEU A 35 16.78 15.36 2.18
C LEU A 35 18.13 15.44 1.42
N ASP A 36 18.94 14.39 1.55
CA ASP A 36 20.17 14.24 0.77
C ASP A 36 19.91 13.56 -0.59
N ARG A 37 20.82 13.76 -1.55
CA ARG A 37 20.71 13.15 -2.89
C ARG A 37 20.63 11.62 -2.82
N GLY A 38 21.38 11.00 -1.91
CA GLY A 38 21.36 9.55 -1.71
C GLY A 38 20.01 9.04 -1.19
N ALA A 39 19.26 9.84 -0.43
CA ALA A 39 17.94 9.52 0.06
C ALA A 39 16.93 9.54 -1.09
N VAL A 40 17.04 10.53 -1.98
CA VAL A 40 16.21 10.58 -3.20
C VAL A 40 16.49 9.38 -4.09
N GLU A 41 17.75 9.00 -4.27
CA GLU A 41 18.13 7.81 -5.05
C GLU A 41 17.53 6.53 -4.45
N ARG A 42 17.62 6.37 -3.12
CA ARG A 42 17.00 5.24 -2.42
C ARG A 42 15.48 5.20 -2.60
N VAL A 43 14.81 6.35 -2.50
CA VAL A 43 13.36 6.45 -2.68
C VAL A 43 12.96 6.15 -4.13
N ALA A 44 13.70 6.66 -5.12
CA ALA A 44 13.48 6.37 -6.53
C ALA A 44 13.58 4.86 -6.80
N LYS A 45 14.59 4.19 -6.23
CA LYS A 45 14.74 2.73 -6.33
C LYS A 45 13.55 1.97 -5.72
N LEU A 46 13.03 2.41 -4.57
CA LEU A 46 11.85 1.79 -3.93
C LEU A 46 10.59 2.00 -4.76
N ALA A 47 10.46 3.17 -5.41
CA ALA A 47 9.36 3.49 -6.31
C ALA A 47 9.52 2.88 -7.71
N ARG A 48 10.62 2.16 -7.99
CA ARG A 48 10.96 1.60 -9.31
C ARG A 48 11.04 2.67 -10.40
N LEU A 49 11.58 3.84 -10.06
CA LEU A 49 11.83 4.95 -10.97
C LEU A 49 13.31 4.98 -11.37
N GLU A 50 13.57 5.00 -12.67
CA GLU A 50 14.90 5.28 -13.23
C GLU A 50 14.98 6.79 -13.50
N LEU A 51 15.92 7.47 -12.83
CA LEU A 51 16.15 8.91 -12.98
C LEU A 51 17.57 9.14 -13.48
N SER A 52 17.71 10.09 -14.41
CA SER A 52 19.03 10.61 -14.79
C SER A 52 19.63 11.46 -13.66
N ASP A 53 20.94 11.70 -13.71
CA ASP A 53 21.62 12.53 -12.72
C ASP A 53 21.04 13.95 -12.62
N ALA A 54 20.64 14.53 -13.76
CA ALA A 54 20.02 15.85 -13.81
C ALA A 54 18.62 15.85 -13.15
N GLU A 55 17.81 14.83 -13.43
CA GLU A 55 16.50 14.66 -12.79
C GLU A 55 16.62 14.39 -11.29
N LEU A 56 17.67 13.70 -10.88
CA LEU A 56 17.95 13.42 -9.47
C LEU A 56 18.29 14.71 -8.70
N ASP A 57 19.10 15.59 -9.29
CA ASP A 57 19.42 16.89 -8.69
C ASP A 57 18.20 17.83 -8.63
N GLU A 58 17.38 17.83 -9.69
CA GLU A 58 16.12 18.56 -9.74
C GLU A 58 15.11 18.03 -8.71
N ALA A 59 14.93 16.71 -8.64
CA ALA A 59 14.05 16.06 -7.67
C ALA A 59 14.50 16.34 -6.23
N THR A 60 15.80 16.32 -5.96
CA THR A 60 16.36 16.65 -4.64
C THR A 60 15.98 18.08 -4.23
N THR A 61 16.13 19.04 -5.13
CA THR A 61 15.79 20.45 -4.85
C THR A 61 14.29 20.63 -4.61
N ARG A 62 13.44 20.01 -5.44
CA ARG A 62 11.98 20.12 -5.34
C ARG A 62 11.45 19.47 -4.06
N LEU A 63 11.90 18.25 -3.77
CA LEU A 63 11.48 17.52 -2.59
C LEU A 63 11.96 18.20 -1.30
N ALA A 64 13.19 18.75 -1.29
CA ALA A 64 13.66 19.55 -0.16
C ALA A 64 12.77 20.78 0.09
N GLY A 65 12.31 21.46 -0.97
CA GLY A 65 11.35 22.56 -0.86
C GLY A 65 10.00 22.12 -0.28
N MET A 66 9.47 20.96 -0.70
CA MET A 66 8.23 20.41 -0.15
C MET A 66 8.38 20.02 1.34
N MET A 67 9.48 19.36 1.70
CA MET A 67 9.75 18.99 3.10
C MET A 67 9.88 20.22 4.00
N ALA A 68 10.46 21.31 3.50
CA ALA A 68 10.52 22.58 4.23
C ALA A 68 9.12 23.13 4.54
N HIS A 69 8.14 22.95 3.64
CA HIS A 69 6.76 23.36 3.92
C HIS A 69 6.08 22.45 4.96
N PHE A 70 6.38 21.16 4.97
CA PHE A 70 5.84 20.24 5.97
C PHE A 70 6.41 20.46 7.39
N ALA A 71 7.50 21.22 7.53
CA ALA A 71 8.04 21.62 8.83
C ALA A 71 7.05 22.39 9.70
N ASP A 72 6.07 23.07 9.09
CA ASP A 72 5.00 23.75 9.82
C ASP A 72 4.15 22.77 10.65
N ILE A 73 4.05 21.51 10.22
CA ILE A 73 3.31 20.45 10.93
C ILE A 73 4.12 19.94 12.13
N ASP A 74 5.46 19.88 12.03
CA ASP A 74 6.34 19.46 13.13
C ASP A 74 6.26 20.43 14.34
N ALA A 75 5.79 21.68 14.13
CA ALA A 75 5.59 22.66 15.18
C ALA A 75 4.30 22.45 16.00
N LEU A 76 3.44 21.51 15.60
CA LEU A 76 2.17 21.24 16.28
C LEU A 76 2.36 20.21 17.40
N GLU A 77 1.82 20.52 18.60
CA GLU A 77 1.79 19.60 19.73
C GLU A 77 0.69 18.54 19.54
N LEU A 78 1.06 17.37 19.01
CA LEU A 78 0.12 16.28 18.67
C LEU A 78 0.22 15.05 19.59
N ASN A 79 0.91 15.15 20.72
CA ASN A 79 1.19 14.01 21.61
C ASN A 79 -0.07 13.31 22.16
N ASP A 80 -1.18 14.05 22.31
CA ASP A 80 -2.43 13.54 22.88
C ASP A 80 -3.54 13.30 21.83
N VAL A 81 -3.21 13.43 20.53
CA VAL A 81 -4.19 13.28 19.44
C VAL A 81 -4.04 11.90 18.80
N GLU A 82 -5.11 11.11 18.81
CA GLU A 82 -5.12 9.82 18.12
C GLU A 82 -5.12 10.01 16.60
N PRO A 83 -4.22 9.32 15.84
CA PRO A 83 -4.20 9.41 14.39
C PRO A 83 -5.49 8.90 13.73
N MET A 84 -6.12 9.75 12.92
CA MET A 84 -7.32 9.37 12.15
C MET A 84 -6.93 8.56 10.90
N THR A 85 -7.20 7.26 10.90
CA THR A 85 -6.88 6.36 9.76
C THR A 85 -7.97 6.34 8.69
N GLN A 86 -9.24 6.40 9.11
CA GLN A 86 -10.41 6.42 8.22
C GLN A 86 -11.45 7.39 8.79
N PRO A 87 -12.21 8.10 7.95
CA PRO A 87 -13.20 9.08 8.40
C PRO A 87 -14.51 8.44 8.90
N TYR A 88 -14.76 7.17 8.56
CA TYR A 88 -15.97 6.44 8.95
C TYR A 88 -15.63 5.26 9.85
N GLU A 89 -16.51 4.97 10.81
CA GLU A 89 -16.39 3.80 11.68
C GLU A 89 -16.86 2.54 10.95
N LEU A 90 -15.97 1.93 10.16
CA LEU A 90 -16.23 0.64 9.54
C LEU A 90 -15.77 -0.49 10.48
N VAL A 91 -16.65 -1.46 10.71
CA VAL A 91 -16.37 -2.63 11.55
C VAL A 91 -16.69 -3.90 10.77
N ASN A 92 -15.68 -4.75 10.56
CA ASN A 92 -15.85 -6.10 10.01
C ASN A 92 -16.72 -6.16 8.74
N VAL A 93 -16.41 -5.31 7.76
CA VAL A 93 -17.03 -5.35 6.43
C VAL A 93 -16.46 -6.55 5.67
N LEU A 94 -17.15 -7.68 5.76
CA LEU A 94 -16.75 -8.93 5.12
C LEU A 94 -17.62 -9.19 3.89
N ARG A 95 -16.97 -9.71 2.84
CA ARG A 95 -17.66 -10.29 1.68
C ARG A 95 -18.14 -11.70 2.03
N ASP A 96 -19.32 -12.09 1.54
CA ASP A 96 -19.77 -13.48 1.61
C ASP A 96 -18.81 -14.40 0.83
N ASP A 97 -18.62 -15.61 1.35
CA ASP A 97 -17.80 -16.65 0.71
C ASP A 97 -18.64 -17.44 -0.29
N VAL A 98 -19.02 -16.76 -1.38
CA VAL A 98 -19.78 -17.35 -2.49
C VAL A 98 -19.01 -17.16 -3.79
N PRO A 99 -18.93 -18.20 -4.65
CA PRO A 99 -18.29 -18.05 -5.95
C PRO A 99 -19.10 -17.07 -6.81
N LEU A 100 -18.39 -16.19 -7.50
CA LEU A 100 -18.94 -15.26 -8.47
C LEU A 100 -18.38 -15.61 -9.85
N GLU A 101 -19.04 -15.08 -10.89
CA GLU A 101 -18.54 -15.15 -12.26
C GLU A 101 -17.14 -14.53 -12.34
N THR A 102 -16.20 -15.27 -12.93
CA THR A 102 -14.82 -14.82 -13.14
C THR A 102 -14.72 -14.07 -14.46
N LEU A 103 -13.73 -13.19 -14.58
CA LEU A 103 -13.46 -12.47 -15.82
C LEU A 103 -13.12 -13.45 -16.96
N ASP A 104 -13.50 -13.08 -18.18
CA ASP A 104 -13.11 -13.81 -19.38
C ASP A 104 -11.60 -13.69 -19.59
N HIS A 105 -10.98 -14.82 -19.90
CA HIS A 105 -9.53 -14.92 -19.97
C HIS A 105 -8.95 -14.14 -21.16
N ASP A 106 -9.62 -14.21 -22.32
CA ASP A 106 -9.15 -13.57 -23.55
C ASP A 106 -9.36 -12.05 -23.47
N GLU A 107 -10.44 -11.59 -22.82
CA GLU A 107 -10.68 -10.17 -22.52
C GLU A 107 -9.57 -9.57 -21.65
N VAL A 108 -9.17 -10.27 -20.59
CA VAL A 108 -8.11 -9.80 -19.68
C VAL A 108 -6.76 -9.73 -20.38
N LEU A 109 -6.41 -10.74 -21.18
CA LEU A 109 -5.14 -10.76 -21.90
C LEU A 109 -5.10 -9.78 -23.07
N ALA A 110 -6.24 -9.34 -23.61
CA ALA A 110 -6.28 -8.32 -24.65
C ALA A 110 -5.70 -6.96 -24.19
N ALA A 111 -5.72 -6.69 -22.88
CA ALA A 111 -5.11 -5.48 -22.30
C ALA A 111 -3.62 -5.66 -21.93
N ALA A 112 -3.08 -6.87 -22.04
CA ALA A 112 -1.70 -7.16 -21.67
C ALA A 112 -0.71 -6.58 -22.70
N PRO A 113 0.39 -5.94 -22.27
CA PRO A 113 1.45 -5.51 -23.18
C PRO A 113 2.14 -6.67 -23.92
N ASP A 114 2.26 -7.82 -23.26
CA ASP A 114 2.79 -9.06 -23.82
C ASP A 114 1.99 -10.25 -23.27
N ALA A 115 1.40 -11.04 -24.17
CA ALA A 115 0.66 -12.24 -23.85
C ALA A 115 1.28 -13.43 -24.60
N THR A 116 1.74 -14.43 -23.85
CA THR A 116 2.36 -15.65 -24.38
C THR A 116 1.72 -16.87 -23.74
N ASP A 117 1.29 -17.85 -24.55
CA ASP A 117 0.68 -19.12 -24.10
C ASP A 117 -0.46 -18.96 -23.07
N GLY A 118 -1.29 -17.93 -23.22
CA GLY A 118 -2.39 -17.63 -22.30
C GLY A 118 -1.91 -17.07 -20.94
N ARG A 119 -0.78 -16.37 -20.90
CA ARG A 119 -0.20 -15.78 -19.69
C ARG A 119 0.41 -14.41 -19.98
N PHE A 120 0.61 -13.61 -18.94
CA PHE A 120 1.39 -12.37 -19.04
C PHE A 120 2.87 -12.70 -19.24
N GLY A 121 3.45 -12.20 -20.33
CA GLY A 121 4.88 -12.27 -20.58
C GLY A 121 5.64 -11.32 -19.66
N VAL A 122 6.59 -11.84 -18.89
CA VAL A 122 7.53 -11.04 -18.09
C VAL A 122 8.94 -11.57 -18.31
N PRO A 123 9.96 -10.69 -18.35
CA PRO A 123 11.34 -11.13 -18.36
C PRO A 123 11.62 -12.04 -17.15
N PRO A 124 12.33 -13.16 -17.34
CA PRO A 124 12.68 -14.05 -16.24
C PRO A 124 13.54 -13.30 -15.22
N ILE A 125 13.28 -13.54 -13.93
CA ILE A 125 14.18 -13.09 -12.88
C ILE A 125 15.50 -13.88 -12.99
N LEU A 126 16.62 -13.18 -13.08
CA LEU A 126 17.95 -13.81 -13.08
C LEU A 126 18.17 -14.55 -11.75
N GLY A 127 18.54 -15.83 -11.80
CA GLY A 127 18.82 -16.66 -10.61
C GLY A 127 18.13 -18.03 -10.55
N LEU A 128 17.29 -18.37 -11.54
CA LEU A 128 16.83 -19.75 -11.74
C LEU A 128 17.62 -20.32 -12.92
N GLU A 129 18.76 -20.93 -12.63
CA GLU A 129 19.37 -21.85 -13.60
C GLU A 129 18.37 -23.00 -13.81
N LEU A 130 17.92 -23.16 -15.06
CA LEU A 130 17.09 -24.29 -15.48
C LEU A 130 17.95 -25.54 -15.64
#